data_AF-A0AAV5DTZ2-F1
#
_entry.id   AF-A0AAV5DTZ2-F1
#
_cell.length_a   1.000
_cell.length_b   1.000
_cell.length_c   1.000
_cell.angle_alpha   90.00
_cell.angle_beta   90.00
_cell.angle_gamma   90.00
#
_symmetry.space_group_name_H-M   'P 1'
#
loop_
_entity.id
_entity.type
_entity.pdbx_description
1 polymer ?
#
loop_
_entity_poly.entity_id
_entity_poly.type
_entity_poly.pdbx_seq_one_letter_code
_entity_poly.pdbx_strand_id
1 'polypeptide(L)'
;MIFELEEETVELPPIDEILYSCLRLLQTKETLAFPVRDMLVTLGLQNDGQNRAKVLTYLIDNLKQCVMASDPLKSTAISALFHVLALILHGDTAAREISAKAGLVKVAMDLLSSWDLEPRDGEMTEIPNWVASCFLSVDRMLQLDPKLPDVRELDVLRKDDSSTKNINCD
;
A
#
# COMPACT_ATOMS: atom_id res chain seq x y z
N MET A 1 -31.61 -7.96 -41.17
CA MET A 1 -30.60 -8.86 -40.59
C MET A 1 -29.85 -8.04 -39.56
N ILE A 2 -30.24 -8.17 -38.29
CA ILE A 2 -29.60 -7.47 -37.17
C ILE A 2 -28.45 -8.38 -36.73
N PHE A 3 -27.23 -7.87 -36.76
CA PHE A 3 -26.11 -8.53 -36.10
C PHE A 3 -26.29 -8.29 -34.60
N GLU A 4 -26.75 -9.31 -33.88
CA GLU A 4 -26.56 -9.38 -32.44
C GLU A 4 -25.06 -9.56 -32.21
N LEU A 5 -24.38 -8.49 -31.80
CA LEU A 5 -23.08 -8.62 -31.16
C LEU A 5 -23.34 -9.39 -29.87
N GLU A 6 -22.91 -10.65 -29.81
CA GLU A 6 -22.72 -11.35 -28.55
C GLU A 6 -21.83 -10.46 -27.69
N GLU A 7 -22.43 -9.79 -26.71
CA GLU A 7 -21.72 -9.19 -25.60
C GLU A 7 -21.18 -10.37 -24.79
N GLU A 8 -20.02 -10.89 -25.20
CA GLU A 8 -19.28 -11.91 -24.49
C GLU A 8 -19.03 -11.34 -23.09
N THR A 9 -19.84 -11.77 -22.13
CA THR A 9 -19.69 -11.43 -20.73
C THR A 9 -18.42 -12.12 -20.27
N VAL A 10 -17.29 -11.43 -20.45
CA VAL A 10 -16.00 -11.89 -19.95
C VAL A 10 -16.08 -11.85 -18.43
N GLU A 11 -16.46 -12.98 -17.83
CA GLU A 11 -16.35 -13.16 -16.39
C GLU A 11 -14.87 -13.06 -16.01
N LEU A 12 -14.57 -12.08 -15.17
CA LEU A 12 -13.22 -11.95 -14.61
C LEU A 12 -12.92 -13.19 -13.76
N PRO A 13 -11.68 -13.71 -13.83
CA PRO A 13 -11.29 -14.82 -12.99
C PRO A 13 -11.43 -14.47 -11.51
N PRO A 14 -11.59 -15.48 -10.63
CA PRO A 14 -11.65 -15.27 -9.20
C PRO A 14 -10.44 -14.46 -8.71
N ILE A 15 -10.69 -13.48 -7.83
CA ILE A 15 -9.64 -12.59 -7.34
C ILE A 15 -8.45 -13.33 -6.70
N ASP A 16 -8.67 -14.50 -6.08
CA ASP A 16 -7.59 -15.30 -5.51
C ASP A 16 -6.61 -15.81 -6.59
N GLU A 17 -7.13 -16.17 -7.76
CA GLU A 17 -6.32 -16.63 -8.91
C GLU A 17 -5.54 -15.47 -9.53
N ILE A 18 -6.16 -14.29 -9.59
CA ILE A 18 -5.49 -13.05 -10.03
C ILE A 18 -4.32 -12.75 -9.09
N LEU A 19 -4.58 -12.70 -7.78
CA LEU A 19 -3.58 -12.40 -6.76
C LEU A 19 -2.41 -13.39 -6.78
N TYR A 20 -2.71 -14.68 -6.90
CA TYR A 20 -1.69 -15.71 -7.04
C TYR A 20 -0.82 -15.51 -8.28
N SER A 21 -1.46 -15.22 -9.42
CA SER A 21 -0.77 -14.98 -10.68
C SER A 21 0.11 -13.73 -10.62
N CYS A 22 -0.39 -12.63 -10.03
CA CYS A 22 0.38 -11.41 -9.79
C CYS A 22 1.65 -11.72 -9.00
N LEU A 23 1.51 -12.40 -7.87
CA LEU A 23 2.64 -12.63 -6.99
C LEU A 23 3.71 -13.49 -7.66
N ARG A 24 3.29 -14.53 -8.39
CA ARG A 24 4.21 -15.34 -9.19
C ARG A 24 4.92 -14.53 -10.26
N LEU A 25 4.23 -13.65 -10.96
CA LEU A 25 4.84 -12.79 -11.98
C LEU A 25 5.83 -11.80 -11.36
N LEU A 26 5.49 -11.21 -10.21
CA LEU A 26 6.34 -10.30 -9.46
C LEU A 26 7.66 -10.96 -9.02
N GLN A 27 7.62 -12.26 -8.71
CA GLN A 27 8.78 -13.05 -8.29
C GLN A 27 9.62 -13.59 -9.44
N THR A 28 9.03 -13.82 -10.62
CA THR A 28 9.69 -14.55 -11.72
C THR A 28 10.08 -13.68 -12.91
N LYS A 29 9.48 -12.49 -13.08
CA LYS A 29 9.68 -11.63 -14.24
C LYS A 29 9.82 -10.17 -13.84
N GLU A 30 11.05 -9.71 -13.66
CA GLU A 30 11.36 -8.31 -13.30
C GLU A 30 10.76 -7.30 -14.29
N THR A 31 10.74 -7.62 -15.59
CA THR A 31 10.16 -6.76 -16.64
C THR A 31 8.65 -6.53 -16.47
N LEU A 32 7.96 -7.39 -15.72
CA LEU A 32 6.54 -7.26 -15.42
C LEU A 32 6.29 -6.69 -14.02
N ALA A 33 7.33 -6.38 -13.25
CA ALA A 33 7.16 -5.91 -11.87
C ALA A 33 6.34 -4.61 -11.81
N PHE A 34 6.59 -3.66 -12.69
CA PHE A 34 5.82 -2.42 -12.75
C PHE A 34 4.32 -2.64 -13.05
N PRO A 35 3.93 -3.27 -14.17
CA PRO A 35 2.51 -3.47 -14.47
C PRO A 35 1.80 -4.37 -13.45
N VAL A 36 2.50 -5.34 -12.86
CA VAL A 36 1.92 -6.18 -11.79
C VAL A 36 1.67 -5.38 -10.51
N ARG A 37 2.61 -4.50 -10.12
CA ARG A 37 2.42 -3.59 -8.97
C ARG A 37 1.22 -2.67 -9.19
N ASP A 38 1.14 -2.07 -10.37
CA ASP A 38 0.03 -1.18 -10.76
C ASP A 38 -1.32 -1.91 -10.73
N MET A 39 -1.36 -3.14 -11.23
CA MET A 39 -2.57 -3.96 -11.19
C MET A 39 -3.00 -4.32 -9.76
N LEU A 40 -2.05 -4.68 -8.88
CA LEU A 40 -2.33 -4.98 -7.48
C LEU A 40 -2.87 -3.75 -6.73
N VAL A 41 -2.32 -2.57 -6.99
CA VAL A 41 -2.82 -1.30 -6.45
C VAL A 41 -4.22 -1.01 -6.95
N THR A 42 -4.43 -1.09 -8.27
CA THR A 42 -5.72 -0.86 -8.91
C THR A 42 -6.79 -1.81 -8.36
N LEU A 43 -6.47 -3.09 -8.23
CA LEU A 43 -7.37 -4.11 -7.69
C LEU A 43 -7.77 -3.80 -6.25
N GLY A 44 -6.83 -3.33 -5.42
CA GLY A 44 -7.11 -2.95 -4.02
C GLY A 44 -7.99 -1.71 -3.88
N LEU A 45 -7.94 -0.81 -4.86
CA LEU A 45 -8.70 0.45 -4.88
C LEU A 45 -10.01 0.36 -5.70
N GLN A 46 -10.20 -0.73 -6.45
CA GLN A 46 -11.37 -0.94 -7.30
C GLN A 46 -12.69 -0.91 -6.51
N ASN A 47 -13.72 -0.31 -7.10
CA ASN A 47 -15.09 -0.23 -6.53
C ASN A 47 -15.10 0.26 -5.08
N ASP A 48 -14.52 1.44 -4.83
CA ASP A 48 -14.39 2.02 -3.48
C ASP A 48 -13.57 1.14 -2.49
N GLY A 49 -12.67 0.34 -3.06
CA GLY A 49 -11.84 -0.61 -2.32
C GLY A 49 -12.62 -1.82 -1.78
N GLN A 50 -13.61 -2.30 -2.53
CA GLN A 50 -14.32 -3.55 -2.24
C GLN A 50 -13.37 -4.74 -2.01
N ASN A 51 -12.26 -4.77 -2.75
CA ASN A 51 -11.25 -5.82 -2.66
C ASN A 51 -10.08 -5.48 -1.73
N ARG A 52 -10.04 -4.26 -1.17
CA ARG A 52 -8.92 -3.73 -0.37
C ARG A 52 -8.47 -4.69 0.73
N ALA A 53 -9.41 -5.17 1.54
CA ALA A 53 -9.13 -6.07 2.65
C ALA A 53 -8.50 -7.39 2.18
N LYS A 54 -9.01 -7.94 1.08
CA LYS A 54 -8.56 -9.21 0.53
C LYS A 54 -7.16 -9.08 -0.07
N VAL A 55 -6.90 -8.04 -0.86
CA VAL A 55 -5.58 -7.75 -1.45
C VAL A 55 -4.54 -7.55 -0.35
N LEU A 56 -4.81 -6.68 0.64
CA LEU A 56 -3.86 -6.38 1.71
C LEU A 56 -3.55 -7.60 2.58
N THR A 57 -4.57 -8.35 3.00
CA THR A 57 -4.37 -9.56 3.82
C THR A 57 -3.54 -10.59 3.05
N TYR A 58 -3.83 -10.80 1.77
CA TYR A 58 -3.09 -11.73 0.93
C TYR A 58 -1.61 -11.34 0.77
N LEU A 59 -1.33 -10.05 0.53
CA LEU A 59 0.05 -9.55 0.40
C LEU A 59 0.83 -9.69 1.72
N ILE A 60 0.20 -9.36 2.85
CA ILE A 60 0.81 -9.43 4.18
C ILE A 60 1.07 -10.88 4.60
N ASP A 61 0.16 -11.80 4.30
CA ASP A 61 0.38 -13.21 4.61
C ASP A 61 1.47 -13.83 3.76
N ASN A 62 1.59 -13.45 2.48
CA ASN A 62 2.73 -13.83 1.66
C ASN A 62 4.05 -13.20 2.14
N LEU A 63 4.02 -11.96 2.63
CA LEU A 63 5.18 -11.32 3.23
C LEU A 63 5.67 -12.12 4.46
N LYS A 64 4.77 -12.51 5.36
CA LYS A 64 5.11 -13.36 6.52
C LYS A 64 5.77 -14.68 6.09
N GLN A 65 5.21 -15.34 5.08
CA GLN A 65 5.77 -16.58 4.53
C GLN A 65 7.14 -16.37 3.87
N CYS A 66 7.38 -15.19 3.28
CA CYS A 66 8.68 -14.85 2.72
C CYS A 66 9.72 -14.67 3.83
N VAL A 67 9.39 -13.92 4.89
CA VAL A 67 10.29 -13.65 6.01
C VAL A 67 10.69 -14.94 6.76
N MET A 68 9.79 -15.91 6.86
CA MET A 68 10.05 -17.15 7.61
C MET A 68 11.02 -18.14 6.94
N ALA A 69 11.37 -17.97 5.66
CA ALA A 69 12.27 -18.92 4.99
C ALA A 69 13.63 -18.31 4.66
N SER A 70 14.68 -19.09 4.86
CA SER A 70 16.07 -18.71 4.63
C SER A 70 16.48 -18.85 3.16
N ASP A 71 15.92 -18.03 2.27
CA ASP A 71 16.25 -18.03 0.83
C ASP A 71 16.59 -16.61 0.33
N PRO A 72 17.80 -16.38 -0.24
CA PRO A 72 18.18 -15.10 -0.84
C PRO A 72 17.21 -14.59 -1.92
N LEU A 73 16.56 -15.46 -2.70
CA LEU A 73 15.57 -15.08 -3.71
C LEU A 73 14.36 -14.36 -3.08
N LYS A 74 14.11 -14.62 -1.79
CA LYS A 74 13.06 -13.93 -1.04
C LYS A 74 13.42 -12.50 -0.68
N SER A 75 14.69 -12.08 -0.71
CA SER A 75 15.06 -10.67 -0.52
C SER A 75 14.38 -9.76 -1.55
N THR A 76 14.38 -10.18 -2.83
CA THR A 76 13.67 -9.48 -3.91
C THR A 76 12.16 -9.53 -3.75
N ALA A 77 11.61 -10.69 -3.34
CA ALA A 77 10.17 -10.83 -3.12
C ALA A 77 9.67 -9.96 -1.95
N ILE A 78 10.39 -9.94 -0.84
CA ILE A 78 10.12 -9.10 0.34
C ILE A 78 10.16 -7.63 -0.07
N SER A 79 11.21 -7.20 -0.79
CA SER A 79 11.32 -5.83 -1.30
C SER A 79 10.14 -5.44 -2.19
N ALA A 80 9.76 -6.33 -3.12
CA ALA A 80 8.64 -6.09 -4.02
C ALA A 80 7.29 -6.00 -3.28
N LEU A 81 7.07 -6.86 -2.27
CA LEU A 81 5.86 -6.84 -1.44
C LEU A 81 5.75 -5.55 -0.61
N PHE A 82 6.83 -5.14 0.05
CA PHE A 82 6.83 -3.85 0.77
C PHE A 82 6.59 -2.67 -0.16
N HIS A 83 7.17 -2.68 -1.37
CA HIS A 83 6.90 -1.64 -2.35
C HIS A 83 5.42 -1.57 -2.74
N VAL A 84 4.76 -2.70 -3.03
CA VAL A 84 3.31 -2.71 -3.33
C VAL A 84 2.51 -2.20 -2.13
N LEU A 85 2.82 -2.67 -0.92
CA LEU A 85 2.15 -2.24 0.29
C LEU A 85 2.31 -0.72 0.48
N ALA A 86 3.51 -0.18 0.33
CA ALA A 86 3.72 1.27 0.42
C ALA A 86 2.89 2.05 -0.60
N LEU A 87 2.69 1.54 -1.81
CA LEU A 87 1.84 2.19 -2.81
C LEU A 87 0.36 2.17 -2.42
N ILE A 88 -0.16 1.03 -1.94
CA ILE A 88 -1.56 0.91 -1.51
C ILE A 88 -1.83 1.76 -0.26
N LEU A 89 -0.88 1.83 0.67
CA LEU A 89 -1.04 2.56 1.94
C LEU A 89 -0.97 4.09 1.77
N HIS A 90 -0.39 4.56 0.66
CA HIS A 90 -0.20 5.98 0.42
C HIS A 90 -1.55 6.69 0.21
N GLY A 91 -1.94 7.54 1.15
CA GLY A 91 -3.19 8.30 1.08
C GLY A 91 -4.47 7.51 1.41
N ASP A 92 -4.40 6.20 1.69
CA ASP A 92 -5.57 5.38 2.03
C ASP A 92 -5.57 5.00 3.52
N THR A 93 -6.38 5.72 4.31
CA THR A 93 -6.52 5.49 5.76
C THR A 93 -7.13 4.13 6.07
N ALA A 94 -8.08 3.65 5.27
CA ALA A 94 -8.69 2.33 5.46
C ALA A 94 -7.67 1.21 5.21
N ALA A 95 -6.80 1.38 4.20
CA ALA A 95 -5.73 0.43 3.93
C ALA A 95 -4.73 0.34 5.09
N ARG A 96 -4.39 1.48 5.72
CA ARG A 96 -3.52 1.51 6.90
C ARG A 96 -4.15 0.76 8.08
N GLU A 97 -5.44 0.99 8.35
CA GLU A 97 -6.15 0.29 9.43
C GLU A 97 -6.17 -1.23 9.23
N ILE A 98 -6.51 -1.67 8.02
CA ILE A 98 -6.52 -3.10 7.65
C ILE A 98 -5.12 -3.70 7.81
N SER A 99 -4.09 -3.03 7.30
CA SER A 99 -2.71 -3.52 7.35
C SER A 99 -2.17 -3.61 8.77
N ALA A 100 -2.54 -2.66 9.64
CA ALA A 100 -2.22 -2.71 11.06
C ALA A 100 -2.84 -3.95 11.72
N LYS A 101 -4.13 -4.20 11.49
CA LYS A 101 -4.85 -5.38 12.01
C LYS A 101 -4.28 -6.69 11.49
N ALA A 102 -3.83 -6.72 10.23
CA ALA A 102 -3.17 -7.87 9.63
C ALA A 102 -1.73 -8.10 10.14
N GLY A 103 -1.20 -7.18 10.95
CA GLY A 103 0.09 -7.33 11.64
C GLY A 103 1.31 -6.81 10.86
N LEU A 104 1.12 -5.97 9.84
CA LEU A 104 2.22 -5.45 9.01
C LEU A 104 3.33 -4.79 9.83
N VAL A 105 2.97 -3.95 10.81
CA VAL A 105 3.93 -3.22 11.65
C VAL A 105 4.82 -4.20 12.41
N LYS A 106 4.23 -5.24 13.02
CA LYS A 106 4.98 -6.26 13.75
C LYS A 106 5.96 -6.98 12.83
N VAL A 107 5.50 -7.43 11.66
CA VAL A 107 6.36 -8.12 10.67
C VAL A 107 7.51 -7.24 10.21
N ALA A 108 7.24 -5.96 9.95
CA ALA A 108 8.27 -4.99 9.55
C ALA A 108 9.32 -4.78 10.64
N MET A 109 8.90 -4.59 11.89
CA MET A 109 9.82 -4.39 13.01
C MET A 109 10.64 -5.65 13.30
N ASP A 110 10.01 -6.82 13.31
CA ASP A 110 10.69 -8.11 13.51
C ASP A 110 11.77 -8.30 12.43
N LEU A 111 11.43 -8.05 11.16
CA LEU A 111 12.36 -8.17 10.04
C LEU A 111 13.50 -7.13 10.13
N LEU A 112 13.21 -5.86 10.38
CA LEU A 112 14.24 -4.82 10.53
C LEU A 112 15.17 -5.10 11.72
N SER A 113 14.65 -5.64 12.83
CA SER A 113 15.46 -6.02 13.98
C SER A 113 16.39 -7.20 13.72
N SER A 114 16.05 -8.04 12.72
CA SER A 114 16.89 -9.16 12.28
C SER A 114 17.98 -8.74 11.29
N TRP A 115 17.94 -7.50 10.79
CA TRP A 115 18.99 -7.00 9.91
C TRP A 115 20.22 -6.66 10.72
N ASP A 116 21.23 -7.51 10.59
CA ASP A 116 22.55 -7.28 11.15
C ASP A 116 23.47 -6.62 10.12
N LEU A 117 24.25 -5.64 10.58
CA LEU A 117 25.24 -4.89 9.81
C LEU A 117 26.66 -5.45 10.05
N GLU A 118 26.79 -6.69 10.54
CA GLU A 118 28.10 -7.26 10.83
C GLU A 118 29.02 -7.20 9.59
N PRO A 119 30.19 -6.54 9.69
CA PRO A 119 31.13 -6.46 8.59
C PRO A 119 31.69 -7.86 8.34
N ARG A 120 31.20 -8.51 7.28
CA ARG A 120 31.77 -9.75 6.79
C ARG A 120 33.10 -9.42 6.10
N ASP A 121 34.17 -9.47 6.88
CA ASP A 121 35.56 -9.54 6.40
C ASP A 121 36.01 -8.42 5.44
N GLY A 122 35.72 -7.17 5.80
CA GLY A 122 36.28 -5.99 5.12
C GLY A 122 35.59 -5.57 3.81
N GLU A 123 34.58 -6.31 3.35
CA GLU A 123 33.69 -5.88 2.27
C GLU A 123 32.44 -5.20 2.83
N MET A 124 32.10 -4.04 2.26
CA MET A 124 30.91 -3.29 2.62
C MET A 124 29.67 -4.13 2.28
N THR A 125 28.96 -4.60 3.29
CA THR A 125 27.77 -5.44 3.10
C THR A 125 26.70 -4.58 2.43
N GLU A 126 26.34 -4.89 1.19
CA GLU A 126 25.31 -4.14 0.46
C GLU A 126 23.99 -4.17 1.24
N ILE A 127 23.39 -3.00 1.41
CA ILE A 127 22.10 -2.87 2.11
C ILE A 127 21.04 -3.60 1.27
N PRO A 128 20.34 -4.60 1.81
CA PRO A 128 19.31 -5.29 1.05
C PRO A 128 18.19 -4.33 0.61
N ASN A 129 17.72 -4.47 -0.64
CA ASN A 129 16.64 -3.64 -1.19
C ASN A 129 15.33 -3.71 -0.40
N TRP A 130 15.13 -4.75 0.41
CA TRP A 130 13.96 -4.86 1.26
C TRP A 130 14.00 -3.85 2.43
N VAL A 131 15.18 -3.41 2.88
CA VAL A 131 15.33 -2.48 4.00
C VAL A 131 14.68 -1.14 3.67
N ALA A 132 15.06 -0.55 2.53
CA ALA A 132 14.53 0.74 2.09
C ALA A 132 13.02 0.70 1.83
N SER A 133 12.53 -0.37 1.19
CA SER A 133 11.11 -0.55 0.92
C SER A 133 10.31 -0.82 2.19
N CYS A 134 10.85 -1.56 3.16
CA CYS A 134 10.25 -1.77 4.48
C CYS A 134 10.09 -0.44 5.23
N PHE A 135 11.15 0.38 5.28
CA PHE A 135 11.06 1.72 5.86
C PHE A 135 10.01 2.59 5.16
N LEU A 136 9.93 2.53 3.83
CA LEU A 136 8.91 3.26 3.08
C LEU A 136 7.49 2.81 3.45
N SER A 137 7.23 1.50 3.61
CA SER A 137 5.93 1.02 4.06
C SER A 137 5.60 1.48 5.48
N VAL A 138 6.58 1.46 6.38
CA VAL A 138 6.42 1.96 7.76
C VAL A 138 6.17 3.47 7.78
N ASP A 139 6.89 4.25 6.96
CA ASP A 139 6.61 5.68 6.77
C ASP A 139 5.16 5.89 6.35
N ARG A 140 4.67 5.14 5.35
CA ARG A 140 3.27 5.26 4.93
C ARG A 140 2.31 4.92 6.06
N MET A 141 2.60 3.91 6.88
CA MET A 141 1.79 3.55 8.05
C MET A 141 1.71 4.69 9.09
N LEU A 142 2.75 5.51 9.22
CA LEU A 142 2.84 6.61 10.19
C LEU A 142 2.16 7.90 9.72
N GLN A 143 1.74 7.97 8.45
CA GLN A 143 1.11 9.18 7.93
C GLN A 143 -0.23 9.44 8.62
N LEU A 144 -0.29 10.61 9.28
CA LEU A 144 -1.54 11.19 9.77
C LEU A 144 -2.40 11.56 8.56
N ASP A 145 -3.68 11.26 8.65
CA ASP A 145 -4.65 11.77 7.68
C ASP A 145 -4.88 13.25 8.00
N PRO A 146 -4.42 14.21 7.17
CA PRO A 146 -4.86 15.57 7.34
C PRO A 146 -6.32 15.59 6.88
N LYS A 147 -7.25 15.40 7.81
CA LYS A 147 -8.63 15.81 7.58
C LYS A 147 -8.54 17.27 7.16
N LEU A 148 -8.73 17.54 5.88
CA LEU A 148 -8.89 18.91 5.42
C LEU A 148 -10.02 19.50 6.28
N PRO A 149 -9.83 20.66 6.91
CA PRO A 149 -10.91 21.30 7.64
C PRO A 149 -12.13 21.34 6.73
N ASP A 150 -13.28 20.90 7.26
CA ASP A 150 -14.52 20.88 6.51
C ASP A 150 -14.71 22.28 5.94
N VAL A 151 -14.94 22.39 4.62
CA VAL A 151 -15.11 23.69 3.95
C VAL A 151 -16.23 24.50 4.64
N ARG A 152 -17.17 23.81 5.31
CA ARG A 152 -18.21 24.42 6.14
C ARG A 152 -17.67 25.17 7.36
N GLU A 153 -16.55 24.76 7.94
CA GLU A 153 -15.90 25.47 9.07
C GLU A 153 -15.15 26.72 8.59
N LEU A 154 -14.61 26.71 7.37
CA LEU A 154 -13.97 27.88 6.74
C LEU A 154 -14.97 28.99 6.39
N ASP A 155 -16.19 28.62 5.98
CA ASP A 155 -17.24 29.59 5.68
C ASP A 155 -17.81 30.27 6.94
N VAL A 156 -17.77 29.61 8.10
CA VAL A 156 -18.17 30.19 9.40
C VAL A 156 -17.15 31.25 9.83
N LEU A 157 -15.85 30.96 9.71
CA LEU A 157 -14.78 31.91 10.04
C LEU A 157 -14.80 33.17 9.17
N ARG A 158 -15.17 33.07 7.89
CA ARG A 158 -15.25 34.24 6.99
C ARG A 158 -16.43 35.17 7.29
N LYS A 159 -17.48 34.68 7.95
CA LYS A 159 -18.70 35.46 8.20
C LYS A 159 -18.58 36.35 9.44
N ASP A 160 -17.81 35.92 10.44
CA ASP A 160 -17.66 36.62 11.72
C ASP A 160 -16.84 37.92 11.58
N ASP A 161 -15.89 37.98 10.64
CA ASP A 161 -15.07 39.17 10.39
C ASP A 161 -15.85 40.37 9.79
N SER A 162 -17.08 40.15 9.31
CA SER A 162 -17.87 41.18 8.62
C SER A 162 -18.87 41.94 9.50
N SER A 163 -18.99 41.61 10.79
CA SER A 163 -20.11 42.09 11.64
C SER A 163 -19.73 43.09 12.74
N THR A 164 -18.47 43.53 12.84
CA THR A 164 -18.02 44.37 13.97
C THR A 164 -17.44 45.73 13.56
N LYS A 165 -18.19 46.56 12.80
CA LYS A 165 -17.94 48.02 12.74
C LYS A 165 -19.24 48.78 12.46
N ASN A 166 -20.02 49.05 13.52
CA ASN A 166 -20.92 50.20 13.60
C ASN A 166 -21.18 50.47 15.08
N ILE A 167 -20.25 51.18 15.72
CA ILE A 167 -20.50 51.86 16.99
C ILE A 167 -20.59 53.34 16.63
N ASN A 168 -21.81 53.86 16.66
CA ASN A 168 -22.12 55.28 16.66
C ASN A 168 -21.40 55.96 17.84
N CYS A 169 -20.78 57.11 17.59
CA CYS A 169 -20.58 58.12 18.62
C CYS A 169 -21.58 59.25 18.36
N ASP A 170 -22.48 59.43 19.32
CA ASP A 170 -23.18 60.69 19.58
C ASP A 170 -22.22 61.74 20.15
#